data_AF-A0A849UQF7-F1
#
_entry.id   AF-A0A849UQF7-F1
#
_cell.length_a   1.000
_cell.length_b   1.000
_cell.length_c   1.000
_cell.angle_alpha   90.00
_cell.angle_beta   90.00
_cell.angle_gamma   90.00
#
_symmetry.space_group_name_H-M   'P 1'
#
loop_
_entity.id
_entity.type
_entity.pdbx_description
1 polymer ?
#
loop_
_entity_poly.entity_id
_entity_poly.type
_entity_poly.pdbx_seq_one_letter_code
_entity_poly.pdbx_strand_id
1 'polypeptide(L)'
;MKTLIRFALLSALLATVCGCASKTYETRLAPPTAFNPVFLQYKELPGQKVMVLAVDPNGQWAFGYDHSRTTLAEAAENAAIKCDKARKKHLVFTKAKLFAVNDEIVYYNGQEYNK
;
A
#
# COMPACT_ATOMS: atom_id res chain seq x y z
N MET A 1 -27.02 -50.09 24.59
CA MET A 1 -26.33 -48.83 24.98
C MET A 1 -24.84 -48.86 24.62
N LYS A 2 -24.45 -49.01 23.34
CA LYS A 2 -23.02 -48.95 22.93
C LYS A 2 -22.76 -48.24 21.59
N THR A 3 -23.80 -47.82 20.88
CA THR A 3 -23.70 -47.28 19.52
C THR A 3 -23.90 -45.77 19.41
N LEU A 4 -24.40 -45.10 20.46
CA LEU A 4 -24.68 -43.65 20.44
C LEU A 4 -23.49 -42.77 20.82
N ILE A 5 -22.40 -43.35 21.36
CA ILE A 5 -21.23 -42.58 21.85
C ILE A 5 -20.26 -42.23 20.72
N ARG A 6 -20.29 -42.94 19.59
CA ARG A 6 -19.32 -42.72 18.48
C ARG A 6 -19.64 -41.53 17.58
N PHE A 7 -20.88 -41.05 17.57
CA PHE A 7 -21.28 -39.92 16.72
C PHE A 7 -21.00 -38.55 17.37
N ALA A 8 -20.91 -38.46 18.70
CA ALA A 8 -20.66 -37.19 19.38
C ALA A 8 -19.19 -36.72 19.33
N LEU A 9 -18.25 -37.64 19.03
CA LEU A 9 -16.82 -37.34 18.96
C LEU A 9 -16.35 -36.87 17.57
N LEU A 10 -17.14 -37.09 16.50
CA LEU A 10 -16.76 -36.66 15.15
C LEU A 10 -17.14 -35.20 14.85
N SER A 11 -18.13 -34.64 15.54
CA SER A 11 -18.62 -33.28 15.31
C SER A 11 -17.77 -32.18 15.97
N ALA A 12 -16.84 -32.54 16.85
CA ALA A 12 -15.95 -31.57 17.52
C ALA A 12 -14.73 -31.17 16.66
N LEU A 13 -14.44 -31.87 15.56
CA LEU A 13 -13.27 -31.60 14.73
C LEU A 13 -13.52 -30.60 13.57
N LEU A 14 -14.77 -30.23 13.28
CA LEU A 14 -15.11 -29.34 12.16
C LEU A 14 -15.31 -27.86 12.54
N ALA A 15 -15.26 -27.50 13.82
CA ALA A 15 -15.53 -26.12 14.26
C ALA A 15 -14.30 -25.18 14.20
N THR A 16 -13.10 -25.67 13.87
CA THR A 16 -11.85 -24.90 13.95
C THR A 16 -11.41 -24.19 12.66
N VAL A 17 -12.19 -24.25 11.57
CA VAL A 17 -11.80 -23.66 10.26
C VAL A 17 -12.67 -22.47 9.83
N CYS A 18 -13.51 -21.92 10.71
CA CYS A 18 -14.03 -20.56 10.51
C CYS A 18 -13.02 -19.53 11.01
N GLY A 19 -11.79 -19.61 10.49
CA GLY A 19 -10.85 -18.50 10.56
C GLY A 19 -11.47 -17.33 9.81
N CYS A 20 -11.91 -16.32 10.55
CA CYS A 20 -12.47 -15.09 10.03
C CYS A 20 -11.60 -14.57 8.88
N ALA A 21 -12.09 -14.72 7.65
CA ALA A 21 -11.63 -13.95 6.51
C ALA A 21 -12.10 -12.50 6.75
N SER A 22 -11.47 -11.82 7.71
CA SER A 22 -11.56 -10.37 7.82
C SER A 22 -10.94 -9.84 6.54
N LYS A 23 -11.78 -9.46 5.59
CA LYS A 23 -11.36 -8.63 4.46
C LYS A 23 -10.83 -7.36 5.09
N THR A 24 -9.52 -7.28 5.26
CA THR A 24 -8.85 -6.04 5.63
C THR A 24 -9.07 -5.08 4.48
N TYR A 25 -10.08 -4.23 4.59
CA TYR A 25 -10.24 -3.09 3.72
C TYR A 25 -9.02 -2.22 3.94
N GLU A 26 -8.08 -2.24 2.99
CA GLU A 26 -6.98 -1.29 3.00
C GLU A 26 -7.56 0.10 2.74
N THR A 27 -7.71 0.89 3.80
CA THR A 27 -8.13 2.28 3.68
C THR A 27 -7.11 3.03 2.84
N ARG A 28 -7.50 3.46 1.64
CA ARG A 28 -6.69 4.31 0.78
C ARG A 28 -6.85 5.75 1.26
N LEU A 29 -5.82 6.28 1.89
CA LEU A 29 -5.79 7.67 2.33
C LEU A 29 -5.38 8.57 1.16
N ALA A 30 -6.07 9.70 1.01
CA ALA A 30 -5.68 10.75 0.08
C ALA A 30 -4.37 11.41 0.56
N PRO A 31 -3.49 11.88 -0.34
CA PRO A 31 -2.29 12.58 0.06
C PRO A 31 -2.71 13.95 0.60
N PRO A 32 -2.00 14.51 1.58
CA PRO A 32 -2.29 15.86 2.04
C PRO A 32 -1.97 16.89 0.95
N THR A 33 -2.62 18.05 0.96
CA THR A 33 -2.40 19.13 -0.04
C THR A 33 -0.94 19.54 -0.17
N ALA A 34 -0.17 19.46 0.93
CA ALA A 34 1.27 19.74 0.95
C ALA A 34 2.11 18.79 0.07
N PHE A 35 1.55 17.66 -0.36
CA PHE A 35 2.20 16.73 -1.30
C PHE A 35 2.19 17.26 -2.75
N ASN A 36 1.25 18.12 -3.12
CA ASN A 36 1.06 18.54 -4.51
C ASN A 36 2.33 19.14 -5.17
N PRO A 37 3.08 20.07 -4.52
CA PRO A 37 4.31 20.60 -5.10
C PRO A 37 5.37 19.53 -5.38
N VAL A 38 5.45 18.50 -4.52
CA VAL A 38 6.39 17.36 -4.70
C VAL A 38 5.98 16.52 -5.90
N PHE A 39 4.68 16.24 -6.06
CA PHE A 39 4.19 15.48 -7.20
C PHE A 39 4.42 16.23 -8.52
N LEU A 40 4.22 17.55 -8.54
CA LEU A 40 4.52 18.37 -9.72
C LEU A 40 6.01 18.31 -10.08
N GLN A 41 6.93 18.39 -9.11
CA GLN A 41 8.36 18.23 -9.38
C GLN A 41 8.69 16.86 -9.98
N TYR A 42 8.03 15.80 -9.52
CA TYR A 42 8.19 14.47 -10.08
C TYR A 42 7.71 14.39 -11.54
N LYS A 43 6.60 15.04 -11.88
CA LYS A 43 6.10 15.07 -13.26
C LYS A 43 7.09 15.68 -14.24
N GLU A 44 7.88 16.66 -13.81
CA GLU A 44 8.91 17.28 -14.66
C GLU A 44 10.15 16.39 -14.90
N LEU A 45 10.28 15.25 -14.20
CA LEU A 45 11.43 14.37 -14.37
C LEU A 45 11.37 13.64 -15.73
N PRO A 46 12.51 13.55 -16.44
CA PRO A 46 12.57 12.89 -17.74
C PRO A 46 12.64 11.36 -17.63
N GLY A 47 12.25 10.71 -18.72
CA GLY A 47 12.37 9.26 -18.89
C GLY A 47 11.49 8.47 -17.94
N GLN A 48 11.86 7.21 -17.73
CA GLN A 48 11.12 6.32 -16.84
C GLN A 48 11.29 6.73 -15.38
N LYS A 49 10.18 6.85 -14.65
CA LYS A 49 10.18 7.36 -13.28
C LYS A 49 9.13 6.66 -12.43
N VAL A 50 9.43 6.45 -11.16
CA VAL A 50 8.52 5.81 -10.20
C VAL A 50 8.48 6.63 -8.93
N MET A 51 7.28 6.84 -8.41
CA MET A 51 7.06 7.46 -7.11
C MET A 51 6.29 6.49 -6.21
N VAL A 52 6.71 6.43 -4.96
CA VAL A 52 6.02 5.74 -3.88
C VAL A 52 5.64 6.74 -2.79
N LEU A 53 4.54 6.45 -2.10
CA LEU A 53 3.97 7.30 -1.05
C LEU A 53 3.49 6.44 0.12
N ALA A 54 3.73 6.92 1.33
CA ALA A 54 3.10 6.45 2.55
C ALA A 54 2.32 7.61 3.18
N VAL A 55 1.09 7.34 3.61
CA VAL A 55 0.20 8.33 4.27
C VAL A 55 -0.43 7.66 5.47
N ASP A 56 -0.23 8.23 6.64
CA ASP A 56 -0.81 7.79 7.89
C ASP A 56 -2.22 8.38 8.09
N PRO A 57 -3.08 7.73 8.91
CA PRO A 57 -4.41 8.25 9.24
C PRO A 57 -4.40 9.66 9.84
N ASN A 58 -3.30 10.05 10.48
CA ASN A 58 -3.11 11.38 11.08
C ASN A 58 -2.65 12.44 10.07
N GLY A 59 -2.59 12.11 8.77
CA GLY A 59 -2.14 13.02 7.72
C GLY A 59 -0.61 13.19 7.61
N GLN A 60 0.16 12.49 8.43
CA GLN A 60 1.62 12.39 8.24
C GLN A 60 1.92 11.57 6.99
N TRP A 61 2.99 11.93 6.28
CA TRP A 61 3.28 11.31 4.99
C TRP A 61 4.78 11.33 4.72
N ALA A 62 5.21 10.39 3.88
CA ALA A 62 6.57 10.28 3.40
C ALA A 62 6.56 9.71 1.98
N PHE A 63 7.53 10.11 1.18
CA PHE A 63 7.58 9.74 -0.23
C PHE A 63 9.00 9.39 -0.64
N GLY A 64 9.12 8.76 -1.79
CA GLY A 64 10.37 8.57 -2.49
C GLY A 64 10.10 8.45 -3.97
N TYR A 65 11.00 8.96 -4.80
CA TYR A 65 10.95 8.73 -6.23
C TYR A 65 12.34 8.46 -6.79
N ASP A 66 12.37 7.80 -7.94
CA ASP A 66 13.58 7.58 -8.72
C ASP A 66 13.25 7.61 -10.20
N HIS A 67 14.22 8.00 -11.03
CA HIS A 67 14.02 8.16 -12.47
C HIS A 67 15.28 7.79 -13.26
N SER A 68 15.14 7.69 -14.58
CA SER A 68 16.24 7.47 -15.53
C SER A 68 17.08 6.22 -15.24
N ARG A 69 16.44 5.16 -14.74
CA ARG A 69 17.07 3.84 -14.55
C ARG A 69 17.01 2.99 -15.82
N THR A 70 17.67 1.83 -15.80
CA THR A 70 17.57 0.87 -16.90
C THR A 70 16.20 0.18 -16.91
N THR A 71 15.59 -0.06 -15.74
CA THR A 71 14.26 -0.69 -15.63
C THR A 71 13.35 0.03 -14.63
N LEU A 72 12.03 -0.09 -14.83
CA LEU A 72 11.03 0.44 -13.89
C LEU A 72 11.13 -0.26 -12.53
N ALA A 73 11.51 -1.53 -12.50
CA ALA A 73 11.71 -2.29 -11.27
C ALA A 73 12.84 -1.68 -10.42
N GLU A 74 13.97 -1.33 -11.03
CA GLU A 74 15.09 -0.67 -10.34
C GLU A 74 14.68 0.72 -9.81
N ALA A 75 13.94 1.49 -10.60
CA ALA A 75 13.40 2.78 -10.15
C ALA A 75 12.42 2.61 -8.97
N ALA A 76 11.56 1.59 -9.01
CA ALA A 76 10.61 1.28 -7.94
C ALA A 76 11.32 0.84 -6.65
N GLU A 77 12.35 -0.01 -6.74
CA GLU A 77 13.14 -0.45 -5.59
C GLU A 77 13.85 0.74 -4.92
N ASN A 78 14.52 1.58 -5.71
CA ASN A 78 15.18 2.78 -5.19
C ASN A 78 14.19 3.78 -4.59
N ALA A 79 13.03 3.99 -5.25
CA ALA A 79 11.97 4.84 -4.72
C ALA A 79 11.46 4.30 -3.36
N ALA A 80 11.25 2.98 -3.24
CA ALA A 80 10.85 2.32 -2.01
C ALA A 80 11.88 2.53 -0.88
N ILE A 81 13.18 2.33 -1.17
CA ILE A 81 14.27 2.56 -0.20
C ILE A 81 14.28 4.02 0.28
N LYS A 82 14.14 4.99 -0.63
CA LYS A 82 14.09 6.42 -0.29
C LYS A 82 12.88 6.74 0.59
N CYS A 83 11.71 6.20 0.27
CA CYS A 83 10.50 6.40 1.05
C CYS A 83 10.59 5.76 2.42
N ASP A 84 11.11 4.55 2.55
CA ASP A 84 11.28 3.91 3.86
C ASP A 84 12.27 4.66 4.75
N LYS A 85 13.33 5.26 4.18
CA LYS A 85 14.22 6.17 4.91
C LYS A 85 13.46 7.42 5.38
N ALA A 86 12.69 8.04 4.50
CA ALA A 86 11.88 9.22 4.84
C ALA A 86 10.83 8.90 5.91
N ARG A 87 10.14 7.76 5.79
CA ARG A 87 9.17 7.29 6.78
C ARG A 87 9.76 7.17 8.17
N LYS A 88 10.92 6.50 8.29
CA LYS A 88 11.61 6.34 9.57
C LYS A 88 12.01 7.68 10.17
N LYS A 89 12.49 8.62 9.33
CA LYS A 89 12.88 9.97 9.74
C LYS A 89 11.68 10.80 10.22
N HIS A 90 10.52 10.65 9.58
CA HIS A 90 9.32 11.45 9.84
C HIS A 90 8.27 10.72 10.70
N LEU A 91 8.63 9.56 11.26
CA LEU A 91 7.75 8.72 12.10
C LEU A 91 6.43 8.33 11.40
N VAL A 92 6.49 8.00 10.10
CA VAL A 92 5.33 7.57 9.30
C VAL A 92 5.22 6.04 9.32
N PHE A 93 4.15 5.52 9.92
CA PHE A 93 4.01 4.11 10.27
C PHE A 93 3.39 3.24 9.16
N THR A 94 2.61 3.84 8.25
CA THR A 94 1.99 3.15 7.12
C THR A 94 3.01 2.73 6.07
N LYS A 95 2.79 1.56 5.46
CA LYS A 95 3.70 1.03 4.43
C LYS A 95 3.74 1.94 3.20
N ALA A 96 4.93 2.09 2.61
CA ALA A 96 5.08 2.73 1.32
C ALA A 96 4.33 1.93 0.24
N LYS A 97 3.58 2.64 -0.60
CA LYS A 97 2.82 2.07 -1.71
C LYS A 97 3.19 2.77 -3.01
N LEU A 98 3.12 2.04 -4.11
CA LEU A 98 3.33 2.60 -5.44
C LEU A 98 2.29 3.69 -5.69
N PHE A 99 2.75 4.92 -5.92
CA PHE A 99 1.90 6.09 -6.12
C PHE A 99 1.69 6.37 -7.59
N ALA A 100 2.79 6.54 -8.32
CA ALA A 100 2.81 6.88 -9.73
C ALA A 100 3.93 6.14 -10.46
N VAL A 101 3.66 5.85 -11.74
CA VAL A 101 4.62 5.30 -12.69
C VAL A 101 4.55 6.19 -13.93
N ASN A 102 5.70 6.75 -14.32
CA ASN A 102 5.79 7.80 -15.33
C ASN A 102 4.86 8.98 -15.00
N ASP A 103 3.95 9.33 -15.90
CA ASP A 103 3.00 10.43 -15.69
C ASP A 103 1.63 9.95 -15.16
N GLU A 104 1.50 8.65 -14.89
CA GLU A 104 0.25 8.03 -14.46
C GLU A 104 0.23 7.76 -12.97
N ILE A 105 -0.85 8.17 -12.30
CA ILE A 105 -1.11 7.83 -10.91
C ILE A 105 -1.74 6.44 -10.87
N VAL A 106 -1.09 5.49 -10.20
CA VAL A 106 -1.54 4.09 -10.11
C VAL A 106 -2.23 3.77 -8.79
N TYR A 107 -2.04 4.60 -7.76
CA TYR A 107 -2.63 4.41 -6.43
C TYR A 107 -4.14 4.75 -6.37
N TYR A 108 -4.64 5.59 -7.27
CA TYR A 108 -6.02 6.10 -7.26
C TYR A 108 -6.99 5.44 -8.26
N ASN A 109 -6.59 4.43 -9.04
CA ASN A 109 -7.46 3.77 -10.03
C ASN A 109 -8.52 2.82 -9.43
N GLY A 110 -9.20 3.23 -8.35
CA GLY A 110 -10.33 2.48 -7.78
C GLY A 110 -11.35 3.31 -7.01
N GLN A 111 -11.26 4.64 -7.03
CA GLN A 111 -12.33 5.51 -6.54
C GLN A 111 -12.56 6.56 -7.62
N GLU A 112 -13.74 6.51 -8.22
CA GLU A 112 -14.24 7.52 -9.13
C GLU A 112 -13.98 8.90 -8.53
N TYR A 113 -13.31 9.76 -9.30
CA TYR A 113 -13.32 11.19 -9.10
C TYR A 113 -14.78 11.66 -9.24
N ASN A 114 -15.55 11.63 -8.15
CA ASN A 114 -16.76 12.44 -8.08
C ASN A 114 -16.32 13.89 -7.86
N LYS A 115 -16.43 14.64 -8.95
CA LYS A 115 -16.33 16.10 -9.01
C LYS A 115 -17.23 16.77 -7.99
#